data_AF-A0A7Y7YWI2-F1
#
_entry.id   AF-A0A7Y7YWI2-F1
#
_cell.length_a   1.000
_cell.length_b   1.000
_cell.length_c   1.000
_cell.angle_alpha   90.00
_cell.angle_beta   90.00
_cell.angle_gamma   90.00
#
_symmetry.space_group_name_H-M   'P 1'
#
loop_
_entity.id
_entity.type
_entity.pdbx_description
1 polymer ?
#
loop_
_entity_poly.entity_id
_entity_poly.type
_entity_poly.pdbx_seq_one_letter_code
_entity_poly.pdbx_strand_id
1 'polypeptide(L)' 'MSIPLSPIVSEFETEEQAASYDRWFRAKVQASIDDPRPNIPHDQVMAEMRALIESKRKAQDAG' A
#
# COMPACT_ATOMS: atom_id res chain seq x y z
N MET A 1 -13.03 -22.11 13.40
CA MET A 1 -11.90 -21.89 14.32
C MET A 1 -10.69 -21.61 13.45
N SER A 2 -10.12 -20.41 13.56
CA SER A 2 -8.94 -19.99 12.79
C SER A 2 -7.68 -20.45 13.50
N ILE A 3 -6.71 -20.96 12.76
CA ILE A 3 -5.45 -21.45 13.31
C ILE A 3 -4.60 -20.25 13.71
N PRO A 4 -4.22 -20.10 15.01
CA PRO A 4 -3.40 -19.00 15.46
C PRO A 4 -1.96 -19.16 14.96
N LEU A 5 -1.36 -18.07 14.51
CA LEU A 5 0.01 -18.04 14.01
C LEU A 5 0.95 -17.46 15.07
N SER A 6 2.20 -17.95 15.09
CA SER A 6 3.22 -17.41 15.97
C SER A 6 3.68 -16.02 15.46
N PRO A 7 3.78 -15.00 16.33
CA PRO A 7 4.27 -13.67 15.94
C PRO A 7 5.71 -13.64 15.41
N ILE A 8 6.50 -14.69 15.68
CA ILE A 8 7.86 -14.81 15.15
C ILE A 8 7.84 -15.26 13.68
N VAL A 9 6.84 -16.03 13.28
CA VAL A 9 6.73 -16.64 11.95
C VAL A 9 5.82 -15.83 11.03
N SER A 10 4.81 -15.16 11.57
CA SER A 10 3.86 -14.36 10.81
C SER A 10 3.54 -13.04 11.48
N GLU A 11 3.34 -12.01 10.66
CA GLU A 11 2.79 -10.71 11.08
C GLU A 11 1.27 -10.76 11.34
N PHE A 12 0.59 -11.83 10.93
CA PHE A 12 -0.84 -12.03 11.15
C PHE A 12 -1.09 -12.93 12.35
N GLU A 13 -2.16 -12.66 13.09
CA GLU A 13 -2.52 -13.45 14.27
C GLU A 13 -3.09 -14.82 13.90
N THR A 14 -3.65 -14.94 12.69
CA THR A 14 -4.33 -16.16 12.24
C THR A 14 -4.09 -16.46 10.76
N GLU A 15 -4.17 -17.73 10.40
CA GLU A 15 -4.13 -18.16 9.00
C GLU A 15 -5.25 -17.54 8.15
N GLU A 16 -6.44 -17.34 8.73
CA GLU A 16 -7.57 -16.72 8.03
C GLU A 16 -7.26 -15.25 7.66
N GLN A 17 -6.66 -14.49 8.58
CA GLN A 17 -6.22 -13.12 8.30
C GLN A 17 -5.12 -13.09 7.22
N ALA A 18 -4.12 -13.96 7.33
CA ALA A 18 -3.04 -14.06 6.35
C ALA A 18 -3.59 -14.41 4.95
N ALA A 19 -4.51 -15.38 4.86
CA ALA A 19 -5.14 -15.78 3.61
C ALA A 19 -6.04 -14.68 3.04
N SER A 20 -6.76 -13.94 3.89
CA SER A 20 -7.55 -12.79 3.46
C SER A 20 -6.68 -11.68 2.90
N TYR A 21 -5.55 -11.39 3.55
CA TYR A 21 -4.57 -10.40 3.06
C TYR A 21 -3.94 -10.85 1.74
N ASP A 22 -3.53 -12.11 1.62
CA ASP A 22 -2.93 -12.65 0.38
C ASP A 22 -3.90 -12.51 -0.81
N ARG A 23 -5.18 -12.86 -0.62
CA ARG A 23 -6.21 -12.70 -1.68
C ARG A 23 -6.36 -11.24 -2.11
N TRP A 24 -6.47 -10.32 -1.15
CA TRP A 24 -6.57 -8.89 -1.44
C TRP A 24 -5.30 -8.36 -2.12
N PHE A 25 -4.13 -8.75 -1.64
CA PHE A 25 -2.85 -8.30 -2.16
C PHE A 25 -2.66 -8.75 -3.60
N ARG A 26 -2.95 -10.02 -3.92
CA ARG A 26 -2.92 -10.54 -5.29
C ARG A 26 -3.86 -9.80 -6.21
N ALA A 27 -5.10 -9.56 -5.77
CA ALA A 27 -6.06 -8.80 -6.56
C ALA A 27 -5.58 -7.36 -6.82
N LYS A 28 -4.99 -6.70 -5.80
CA LYS A 28 -4.42 -5.37 -5.94
C LYS A 28 -3.21 -5.34 -6.89
N VAL A 29 -2.32 -6.33 -6.81
CA VAL A 29 -1.17 -6.45 -7.71
C VAL A 29 -1.64 -6.69 -9.15
N GLN A 30 -2.62 -7.58 -9.35
CA GLN A 30 -3.15 -7.84 -10.68
C GLN A 30 -3.78 -6.58 -11.29
N ALA A 31 -4.58 -5.84 -10.50
CA ALA A 31 -5.14 -4.57 -10.94
C ALA A 31 -4.07 -3.53 -11.33
N SER A 32 -2.93 -3.51 -10.64
CA SER A 32 -1.78 -2.65 -11.00
C SER A 32 -1.06 -3.12 -12.27
N ILE A 33 -0.99 -4.43 -12.53
CA ILE A 33 -0.39 -5.00 -13.75
C ILE A 33 -1.30 -4.73 -14.96
N ASP A 34 -2.61 -4.82 -14.76
CA ASP A 34 -3.61 -4.61 -15.80
C ASP A 34 -3.83 -3.11 -16.12
N ASP A 35 -3.20 -2.21 -15.35
CA ASP A 35 -3.27 -0.77 -15.58
C ASP A 35 -2.57 -0.39 -16.90
N PRO A 36 -3.29 0.16 -17.90
CA PRO A 36 -2.71 0.48 -19.20
C PRO A 36 -1.80 1.72 -19.16
N ARG A 37 -1.75 2.45 -18.04
CA ARG A 37 -0.94 3.67 -17.93
C ARG A 37 0.55 3.31 -17.98
N PRO A 38 1.38 4.10 -18.68
CA PRO A 38 2.82 3.87 -18.71
C PRO A 38 3.41 4.09 -17.32
N ASN A 39 4.49 3.36 -17.03
CA ASN A 39 5.29 3.60 -15.83
C ASN A 39 5.86 5.02 -15.84
N ILE A 40 5.90 5.64 -14.66
CA ILE A 40 6.51 6.96 -14.47
C ILE A 40 7.94 6.81 -13.95
N PRO A 41 8.88 7.69 -14.34
CA PRO A 41 10.24 7.70 -13.82
C PRO A 41 10.26 7.98 -12.30
N HIS A 42 11.29 7.48 -11.62
CA HIS A 42 11.48 7.71 -10.18
C HIS A 42 11.44 9.20 -9.81
N ASP A 43 12.14 10.04 -10.58
CA ASP A 43 12.19 11.49 -10.33
C ASP A 43 10.82 12.16 -10.37
N GLN A 44 9.94 11.68 -11.25
CA GLN A 44 8.58 12.17 -11.35
C GLN A 44 7.77 11.80 -10.10
N VAL A 45 7.82 10.54 -9.64
CA VAL A 45 7.17 10.10 -8.39
C VAL A 45 7.62 10.97 -7.21
N MET A 46 8.93 11.22 -7.11
CA MET A 46 9.49 12.00 -6.01
C MET A 46 9.08 13.48 -6.08
N ALA A 47 8.94 14.05 -7.29
CA ALA A 47 8.44 15.40 -7.46
C ALA A 47 6.97 15.52 -7.05
N GLU A 48 6.12 14.58 -7.48
CA GLU A 48 4.70 14.52 -7.13
C GLU A 48 4.51 14.37 -5.60
N MET A 49 5.29 13.49 -4.97
CA MET A 49 5.26 13.29 -3.51
C MET A 49 5.66 14.55 -2.73
N ARG A 50 6.72 15.25 -3.17
CA ARG A 50 7.14 16.52 -2.53
C ARG A 50 6.06 17.58 -2.64
N ALA A 51 5.44 17.73 -3.81
CA ALA A 51 4.37 18.69 -4.03
C ALA A 51 3.16 18.40 -3.13
N LEU A 52 2.78 17.12 -2.97
CA LEU A 52 1.70 16.71 -2.09
C LEU A 52 2.00 17.03 -0.61
N ILE A 53 3.22 16.76 -0.14
CA ILE A 53 3.61 17.08 1.24
C ILE A 53 3.57 18.59 1.46
N GLU A 54 4.10 19.38 0.53
CA GLU A 54 4.10 20.84 0.63
C GLU A 54 2.67 21.40 0.64
N SER A 55 1.77 20.87 -0.19
CA SER A 55 0.37 21.32 -0.22
C SER A 55 -0.32 21.03 1.11
N LYS A 56 -0.05 19.88 1.74
CA LYS A 56 -0.61 19.52 3.05
C LYS A 56 -0.08 20.43 4.16
N ARG A 57 1.21 20.77 4.15
CA ARG A 57 1.83 21.67 5.14
C ARG A 57 1.25 23.09 5.05
N LYS A 58 1.18 23.65 3.83
CA LYS A 58 0.56 24.96 3.59
C LYS A 58 -0.90 25.03 4.06
N ALA A 59 -1.65 23.95 3.87
CA ALA A 59 -3.04 23.86 4.34
C ALA A 59 -3.14 23.82 5.87
N GLN A 60 -2.15 23.26 6.57
CA GLN A 60 -2.09 23.26 8.03
C GLN A 60 -1.66 24.62 8.59
N ASP A 61 -0.71 25.30 7.94
CA ASP A 61 -0.20 26.60 8.37
C ASP A 61 -1.20 27.75 8.13
N ALA A 62 -2.20 27.54 7.28
CA ALA A 62 -3.25 28.51 6.94
C ALA A 62 -4.52 28.39 7.81
N GLY A 63 -4.56 27.45 8.76
CA GLY A 63 -5.66 27.27 9.72
C GLY A 63 -5.28 27.78 11.10
#